data_AF-A0A955FNH5-F1
#
_entry.id   AF-A0A955FNH5-F1
#
_cell.length_a   1.000
_cell.length_b   1.000
_cell.length_c   1.000
_cell.angle_alpha   90.00
_cell.angle_beta   90.00
_cell.angle_gamma   90.00
#
_symmetry.space_group_name_H-M   'P 1'
#
loop_
_entity.id
_entity.type
_entity.pdbx_description
1 polymer ?
#
loop_
_entity_poly.entity_id
_entity_poly.type
_entity_poly.pdbx_seq_one_letter_code
_entity_poly.pdbx_strand_id
1 'polypeptide(L)'
;MKKLLRKPTAYLSAVVVGLSSMLVFAVPSVHAASVLWDGEGGDNNFSTAANWSGDIVPSDGDDLVFRNDTISQSEIYTNDLTNFAPRSFSFQKGVATNYYSITIAGNDITITDGIYTEIPAVLDLNLTLNGDQTFTNAANTTQGSLTIGNQNATRDMNIGISNLTIHDDSSCAVVRIDSNVTGSGQINVTGSYNATVLSKSNSSYTGSINVGAGSYLEAQNAQSLGTTGTGTTVASGGSIGFASASGYTDNSYAEPLNISGTGGQYTGAIVATIPIIGTGCKGGVPDVNFTITLTGTITLQTDITASTWL
;
A
#
# COMPACT_ATOMS: atom_id res chain seq x y z
N MET A 1 -12.75 -13.54 -74.03
CA MET A 1 -13.89 -13.17 -73.16
C MET A 1 -13.79 -13.73 -71.72
N LYS A 2 -12.59 -13.83 -71.12
CA LYS A 2 -12.36 -14.46 -69.78
C LYS A 2 -11.65 -13.57 -68.74
N LYS A 3 -11.59 -12.24 -68.94
CA LYS A 3 -10.81 -11.32 -68.08
C LYS A 3 -11.63 -10.41 -67.14
N LEU A 4 -12.96 -10.54 -67.07
CA LEU A 4 -13.82 -9.59 -66.33
C LEU A 4 -14.44 -10.12 -65.01
N LEU A 5 -14.23 -11.38 -64.64
CA LEU A 5 -14.88 -11.99 -63.46
C LEU A 5 -14.03 -12.03 -62.17
N ARG A 6 -12.84 -11.40 -62.13
CA ARG A 6 -11.95 -11.44 -60.94
C ARG A 6 -12.11 -10.29 -59.94
N LYS A 7 -12.99 -9.31 -60.20
CA LYS A 7 -13.14 -8.11 -59.35
C LYS A 7 -14.13 -8.22 -58.15
N PRO A 8 -15.20 -9.03 -58.16
CA PRO A 8 -16.22 -8.94 -57.10
C PRO A 8 -15.76 -9.53 -55.75
N THR A 9 -14.85 -10.50 -55.75
CA THR A 9 -14.34 -11.13 -54.52
C THR A 9 -13.50 -10.17 -53.67
N ALA A 10 -12.74 -9.28 -54.29
CA ALA A 10 -11.89 -8.31 -53.57
C ALA A 10 -12.71 -7.25 -52.80
N TYR A 11 -13.83 -6.79 -53.37
CA TYR A 11 -14.71 -5.83 -52.69
C TYR A 11 -15.45 -6.46 -51.51
N LEU A 12 -15.88 -7.71 -51.64
CA LEU A 12 -16.56 -8.42 -50.55
C LEU A 12 -15.62 -8.64 -49.35
N SER A 13 -14.36 -9.03 -49.60
CA SER A 13 -13.36 -9.18 -48.53
C SER A 13 -13.05 -7.85 -47.82
N ALA A 14 -12.96 -6.74 -48.55
CA ALA A 14 -12.73 -5.42 -47.95
C ALA A 14 -13.90 -4.97 -47.05
N VAL A 15 -15.15 -5.24 -47.45
CA VAL A 15 -16.33 -4.93 -46.64
C VAL A 15 -16.41 -5.79 -45.39
N VAL A 16 -16.08 -7.09 -45.48
CA VAL A 16 -16.05 -7.99 -44.32
C VAL A 16 -14.96 -7.56 -43.32
N VAL A 17 -13.74 -7.26 -43.78
CA VAL A 17 -12.67 -6.76 -42.90
C VAL A 17 -13.03 -5.42 -42.27
N GLY A 18 -13.67 -4.51 -43.03
CA GLY A 18 -14.16 -3.23 -42.51
C GLY A 18 -15.22 -3.39 -41.41
N LEU A 19 -16.24 -4.23 -41.64
CA LEU A 19 -17.29 -4.50 -40.65
C LEU A 19 -16.75 -5.24 -39.41
N SER A 20 -15.87 -6.22 -39.59
CA SER A 20 -15.21 -6.89 -38.47
C SER A 20 -14.33 -5.94 -37.65
N SER A 21 -13.65 -4.98 -38.29
CA SER A 21 -12.86 -3.97 -37.57
C SER A 21 -13.73 -3.01 -36.75
N MET A 22 -14.93 -2.65 -37.24
CA MET A 22 -15.86 -1.80 -36.48
C MET A 22 -16.46 -2.50 -35.26
N LEU A 23 -16.69 -3.82 -35.32
CA LEU A 23 -17.15 -4.58 -34.15
C LEU A 23 -16.08 -4.68 -33.05
N VAL A 24 -14.79 -4.65 -33.39
CA VAL A 24 -13.69 -4.69 -32.41
C VAL A 24 -13.60 -3.39 -31.59
N PHE A 25 -14.07 -2.26 -32.11
CA PHE A 25 -14.11 -0.99 -31.37
C PHE A 25 -15.40 -0.77 -30.56
N ALA A 26 -16.37 -1.68 -30.66
CA ALA A 26 -17.65 -1.61 -29.93
C ALA A 26 -17.66 -2.53 -28.70
N VAL A 27 -16.50 -2.91 -28.18
CA VAL A 27 -16.44 -3.61 -26.89
C VAL A 27 -16.86 -2.59 -25.82
N PRO A 28 -17.96 -2.81 -25.08
CA PRO A 28 -18.33 -1.92 -24.00
C PRO A 28 -17.16 -1.84 -23.02
N SER A 29 -16.80 -0.61 -22.63
CA SER A 29 -15.92 -0.40 -21.49
C SER A 29 -16.61 -1.05 -20.28
N VAL A 30 -16.12 -2.23 -19.87
CA VAL A 30 -16.56 -2.85 -18.62
C VAL A 30 -16.00 -1.96 -17.53
N HIS A 31 -16.83 -1.03 -17.05
CA HIS A 31 -16.50 -0.25 -15.88
C HIS A 31 -16.60 -1.18 -14.66
N ALA A 32 -15.55 -1.17 -13.84
CA ALA A 32 -15.60 -1.71 -12.49
C ALA A 32 -16.85 -1.18 -11.79
N ALA A 33 -17.68 -2.06 -11.23
CA ALA A 33 -18.77 -1.60 -10.39
C ALA A 33 -18.18 -1.15 -9.05
N SER A 34 -18.72 -0.08 -8.48
CA SER A 34 -18.43 0.26 -7.09
C SER A 34 -19.49 -0.39 -6.22
N VAL A 35 -19.07 -1.27 -5.32
CA VAL A 35 -19.93 -2.00 -4.38
C VAL A 35 -19.60 -1.55 -2.96
N LEU A 36 -20.62 -1.05 -2.28
CA LEU A 36 -20.53 -0.51 -0.93
C LEU A 36 -20.90 -1.60 0.07
N TRP A 37 -20.04 -1.80 1.08
CA TRP A 37 -20.42 -2.58 2.25
C TRP A 37 -21.49 -1.82 3.07
N ASP A 38 -22.70 -2.38 3.16
CA ASP A 38 -23.81 -1.82 3.94
C ASP A 38 -24.16 -2.66 5.17
N GLY A 39 -23.73 -3.93 5.22
CA GLY A 39 -23.81 -4.80 6.39
C GLY A 39 -25.23 -5.25 6.77
N GLU A 40 -26.17 -5.29 5.84
CA GLU A 40 -27.56 -5.69 6.13
C GLU A 40 -27.75 -7.23 6.27
N GLY A 41 -26.75 -8.03 5.89
CA GLY A 41 -26.82 -9.49 5.87
C GLY A 41 -26.76 -10.18 7.24
N GLY A 42 -26.49 -9.45 8.31
CA GLY A 42 -26.45 -9.97 9.68
C GLY A 42 -25.22 -10.83 10.01
N ASP A 43 -24.27 -10.93 9.08
CA ASP A 43 -22.94 -11.48 9.29
C ASP A 43 -21.88 -10.55 8.69
N ASN A 44 -20.61 -10.93 8.79
CA ASN A 44 -19.48 -10.13 8.32
C ASN A 44 -18.75 -10.79 7.13
N ASN A 45 -19.44 -11.58 6.29
CA ASN A 45 -18.81 -12.31 5.17
C ASN A 45 -18.97 -11.57 3.84
N PHE A 46 -17.93 -11.62 2.99
CA PHE A 46 -17.98 -11.05 1.64
C PHE A 46 -18.95 -11.79 0.72
N SER A 47 -19.14 -13.10 0.90
CA SER A 47 -20.06 -13.91 0.10
C SER A 47 -21.55 -13.68 0.39
N THR A 48 -21.89 -12.98 1.47
CA THR A 48 -23.27 -12.66 1.82
C THR A 48 -23.73 -11.43 1.03
N ALA A 49 -24.55 -11.65 0.00
CA ALA A 49 -24.99 -10.61 -0.93
C ALA A 49 -25.63 -9.39 -0.23
N ALA A 50 -26.41 -9.63 0.83
CA ALA A 50 -27.08 -8.60 1.62
C ALA A 50 -26.11 -7.73 2.48
N ASN A 51 -24.82 -8.01 2.52
CA ASN A 51 -23.83 -7.10 3.12
C ASN A 51 -23.34 -6.03 2.13
N TRP A 52 -23.79 -6.10 0.87
CA TRP A 52 -23.34 -5.24 -0.21
C TRP A 52 -24.50 -4.52 -0.88
N SER A 53 -24.25 -3.27 -1.25
CA SER A 53 -25.21 -2.40 -1.89
C SER A 53 -25.80 -3.06 -3.14
N GLY A 54 -27.14 -3.12 -3.17
CA GLY A 54 -27.87 -3.74 -4.29
C GLY A 54 -28.03 -5.26 -4.16
N ASP A 55 -27.69 -5.84 -3.00
CA ASP A 55 -27.81 -7.28 -2.71
C ASP A 55 -27.01 -8.14 -3.71
N ILE A 56 -25.79 -7.71 -4.04
CA ILE A 56 -24.93 -8.37 -5.03
C ILE A 56 -23.55 -8.61 -4.42
N VAL A 57 -23.12 -9.88 -4.43
CA VAL A 57 -21.76 -10.27 -4.05
C VAL A 57 -20.75 -9.63 -5.01
N PRO A 58 -19.68 -8.98 -4.51
CA PRO A 58 -18.63 -8.41 -5.34
C PRO A 58 -18.01 -9.45 -6.27
N SER A 59 -17.67 -9.00 -7.48
CA SER A 59 -16.96 -9.79 -8.47
C SER A 59 -15.54 -9.24 -8.70
N ASP A 60 -14.72 -10.03 -9.38
CA ASP A 60 -13.37 -9.58 -9.76
C ASP A 60 -13.43 -8.29 -10.58
N GLY A 61 -12.54 -7.35 -10.24
CA GLY A 61 -12.48 -6.03 -10.87
C GLY A 61 -13.43 -4.98 -10.28
N ASP A 62 -14.22 -5.30 -9.26
CA ASP A 62 -15.05 -4.30 -8.57
C ASP A 62 -14.24 -3.43 -7.60
N ASP A 63 -14.70 -2.20 -7.37
CA ASP A 63 -14.18 -1.29 -6.36
C ASP A 63 -14.95 -1.47 -5.05
N LEU A 64 -14.25 -1.90 -4.00
CA LEU A 64 -14.87 -2.15 -2.70
C LEU A 64 -14.82 -0.90 -1.85
N VAL A 65 -15.98 -0.43 -1.42
CA VAL A 65 -16.11 0.76 -0.58
C VAL A 65 -16.58 0.35 0.80
N PHE A 66 -15.83 0.76 1.82
CA PHE A 66 -16.16 0.57 3.22
C PHE A 66 -16.33 1.94 3.86
N ARG A 67 -17.50 2.19 4.48
CA ARG A 67 -17.81 3.46 5.13
C ARG A 67 -18.11 3.24 6.60
N ASN A 68 -17.64 4.12 7.47
CA ASN A 68 -17.95 4.04 8.90
C ASN A 68 -19.28 4.71 9.28
N ASP A 69 -20.22 4.88 8.35
CA ASP A 69 -21.49 5.60 8.59
C ASP A 69 -22.33 4.97 9.71
N THR A 70 -22.27 3.65 9.86
CA THR A 70 -23.18 2.87 10.70
C THR A 70 -22.46 2.03 11.77
N ILE A 71 -21.12 1.96 11.74
CA ILE A 71 -20.38 1.14 12.70
C ILE A 71 -20.30 1.84 14.07
N SER A 72 -20.62 1.10 15.13
CA SER A 72 -20.59 1.58 16.52
C SER A 72 -19.38 1.10 17.32
N GLN A 73 -18.54 0.28 16.69
CA GLN A 73 -17.29 -0.27 17.21
C GLN A 73 -16.39 -0.63 16.02
N SER A 74 -15.14 -1.00 16.29
CA SER A 74 -14.26 -1.58 15.27
C SER A 74 -14.81 -2.93 14.81
N GLU A 75 -14.80 -3.16 13.50
CA GLU A 75 -15.37 -4.36 12.88
C GLU A 75 -14.31 -5.17 12.13
N ILE A 76 -14.56 -6.48 12.02
CA ILE A 76 -13.77 -7.41 11.22
C ILE A 76 -14.68 -7.99 10.14
N TYR A 77 -14.35 -7.72 8.89
CA TYR A 77 -15.00 -8.29 7.71
C TYR A 77 -14.14 -9.39 7.13
N THR A 78 -14.78 -10.52 6.81
CA THR A 78 -14.12 -11.74 6.36
C THR A 78 -14.31 -11.91 4.87
N ASN A 79 -13.21 -11.79 4.13
CA ASN A 79 -13.13 -12.27 2.76
C ASN A 79 -13.13 -13.80 2.76
N ASP A 80 -14.27 -14.40 2.44
CA ASP A 80 -14.46 -15.84 2.28
C ASP A 80 -14.53 -16.26 0.81
N LEU A 81 -14.32 -15.32 -0.12
CA LEU A 81 -14.25 -15.58 -1.56
C LEU A 81 -12.87 -16.15 -1.95
N THR A 82 -12.84 -17.14 -2.83
CA THR A 82 -11.61 -17.80 -3.30
C THR A 82 -11.06 -17.12 -4.55
N ASN A 83 -9.74 -16.89 -4.62
CA ASN A 83 -9.06 -16.24 -5.75
C ASN A 83 -9.64 -14.85 -6.09
N PHE A 84 -10.17 -14.16 -5.09
CA PHE A 84 -10.85 -12.90 -5.29
C PHE A 84 -9.88 -11.78 -5.67
N ALA A 85 -10.20 -11.08 -6.74
CA ALA A 85 -9.36 -10.04 -7.32
C ALA A 85 -10.13 -8.71 -7.50
N PRO A 86 -10.50 -8.01 -6.41
CA PRO A 86 -11.10 -6.69 -6.52
C PRO A 86 -10.13 -5.72 -7.18
N ARG A 87 -10.66 -4.65 -7.76
CA ARG A 87 -9.85 -3.59 -8.35
C ARG A 87 -9.18 -2.77 -7.25
N SER A 88 -9.94 -2.18 -6.34
CA SER A 88 -9.44 -1.30 -5.29
C SER A 88 -10.15 -1.48 -3.96
N PHE A 89 -9.57 -0.91 -2.90
CA PHE A 89 -10.22 -0.71 -1.61
C PHE A 89 -10.32 0.78 -1.28
N SER A 90 -11.47 1.22 -0.81
CA SER A 90 -11.67 2.58 -0.32
C SER A 90 -12.33 2.57 1.06
N PHE A 91 -11.59 2.96 2.08
CA PHE A 91 -12.06 3.10 3.46
C PHE A 91 -12.36 4.57 3.75
N GLN A 92 -13.63 4.95 3.65
CA GLN A 92 -14.04 6.35 3.66
C GLN A 92 -14.66 6.74 5.00
N LYS A 93 -14.48 8.01 5.34
CA LYS A 93 -15.17 8.60 6.47
C LYS A 93 -16.61 8.92 6.08
N GLY A 94 -17.53 8.33 6.82
CA GLY A 94 -18.94 8.61 6.80
C GLY A 94 -19.33 9.83 7.65
N VAL A 95 -20.60 9.89 8.03
CA VAL A 95 -21.14 10.92 8.94
C VAL A 95 -20.72 10.73 10.40
N ALA A 96 -20.25 9.53 10.75
CA ALA A 96 -19.82 9.22 12.10
C ALA A 96 -18.58 10.03 12.49
N THR A 97 -18.60 10.58 13.70
CA THR A 97 -17.45 11.31 14.28
C THR A 97 -16.41 10.37 14.89
N ASN A 98 -16.76 9.10 15.06
CA ASN A 98 -15.91 8.10 15.69
C ASN A 98 -14.97 7.46 14.66
N TYR A 99 -13.74 7.19 15.07
CA TYR A 99 -12.69 6.62 14.23
C TYR A 99 -12.54 5.13 14.51
N TYR A 100 -13.63 4.38 14.39
CA TYR A 100 -13.57 2.94 14.47
C TYR A 100 -12.78 2.37 13.30
N SER A 101 -12.01 1.32 13.56
CA SER A 101 -11.19 0.66 12.54
C SER A 101 -11.98 -0.41 11.81
N ILE A 102 -11.71 -0.56 10.51
CA ILE A 102 -12.21 -1.68 9.72
C ILE A 102 -11.05 -2.63 9.45
N THR A 103 -11.20 -3.91 9.81
CA THR A 103 -10.23 -4.96 9.48
C THR A 103 -10.81 -5.87 8.42
N ILE A 104 -10.09 -6.07 7.32
CA ILE A 104 -10.37 -7.10 6.33
C ILE A 104 -9.47 -8.30 6.61
N ALA A 105 -10.05 -9.46 6.86
CA ALA A 105 -9.33 -10.71 7.13
C ALA A 105 -9.84 -11.83 6.21
N GLY A 106 -9.24 -13.02 6.28
CA GLY A 106 -9.72 -14.21 5.58
C GLY A 106 -8.79 -14.66 4.45
N ASN A 107 -9.37 -15.03 3.32
CA ASN A 107 -8.66 -15.51 2.13
C ASN A 107 -7.78 -14.41 1.52
N ASP A 108 -6.75 -14.84 0.79
CA ASP A 108 -5.82 -13.98 0.07
C ASP A 108 -6.52 -13.12 -0.99
N ILE A 109 -5.97 -11.93 -1.26
CA ILE A 109 -6.52 -10.98 -2.23
C ILE A 109 -5.45 -10.55 -3.22
N THR A 110 -5.86 -10.40 -4.49
CA THR A 110 -5.06 -9.74 -5.53
C THR A 110 -5.72 -8.42 -5.91
N ILE A 111 -5.00 -7.30 -5.83
CA ILE A 111 -5.54 -5.99 -6.27
C ILE A 111 -4.90 -5.54 -7.58
N THR A 112 -5.66 -4.79 -8.37
CA THR A 112 -5.19 -4.22 -9.64
C THR A 112 -5.13 -2.68 -9.62
N ASP A 113 -5.69 -2.06 -8.60
CA ASP A 113 -5.63 -0.63 -8.31
C ASP A 113 -5.50 -0.39 -6.78
N GLY A 114 -5.22 0.85 -6.42
CA GLY A 114 -4.72 1.25 -5.12
C GLY A 114 -5.67 1.04 -3.94
N ILE A 115 -5.16 1.45 -2.78
CA ILE A 115 -5.92 1.49 -1.52
C ILE A 115 -6.04 2.95 -1.11
N TYR A 116 -7.24 3.39 -0.75
CA TYR A 116 -7.50 4.72 -0.23
C TYR A 116 -8.06 4.64 1.19
N THR A 117 -7.49 5.39 2.14
CA THR A 117 -7.95 5.41 3.54
C THR A 117 -8.16 6.83 4.07
N GLU A 118 -9.33 7.06 4.68
CA GLU A 118 -9.66 8.22 5.51
C GLU A 118 -9.93 7.85 6.97
N ILE A 119 -10.13 6.57 7.23
CA ILE A 119 -10.37 5.97 8.56
C ILE A 119 -9.32 4.89 8.81
N PRO A 120 -9.09 4.47 10.07
CA PRO A 120 -8.20 3.35 10.35
C PRO A 120 -8.66 2.08 9.61
N ALA A 121 -7.76 1.48 8.84
CA ALA A 121 -8.00 0.27 8.06
C ALA A 121 -6.86 -0.73 8.25
N VAL A 122 -7.20 -2.01 8.34
CA VAL A 122 -6.25 -3.11 8.44
C VAL A 122 -6.60 -4.17 7.40
N LEU A 123 -5.64 -4.58 6.58
CA LEU A 123 -5.78 -5.75 5.71
C LEU A 123 -4.95 -6.89 6.34
N ASP A 124 -5.57 -7.72 7.17
CA ASP A 124 -4.96 -8.89 7.83
C ASP A 124 -5.16 -10.18 7.00
N LEU A 125 -4.56 -10.18 5.81
CA LEU A 125 -4.56 -11.27 4.84
C LEU A 125 -3.32 -11.16 3.95
N ASN A 126 -3.04 -12.17 3.11
CA ASN A 126 -1.95 -12.03 2.13
C ASN A 126 -2.43 -11.17 0.95
N LEU A 127 -1.58 -10.24 0.51
CA LEU A 127 -1.89 -9.30 -0.55
C LEU A 127 -0.94 -9.48 -1.74
N THR A 128 -1.48 -9.59 -2.95
CA THR A 128 -0.71 -9.58 -4.20
C THR A 128 -1.05 -8.35 -5.04
N LEU A 129 -0.03 -7.67 -5.58
CA LEU A 129 -0.22 -6.52 -6.47
C LEU A 129 -0.11 -6.95 -7.94
N ASN A 130 -1.17 -6.77 -8.72
CA ASN A 130 -1.25 -7.14 -10.14
C ASN A 130 -1.21 -5.90 -11.05
N GLY A 131 -0.09 -5.18 -10.98
CA GLY A 131 0.12 -3.90 -11.65
C GLY A 131 0.64 -2.86 -10.65
N ASP A 132 1.08 -1.71 -11.16
CA ASP A 132 1.55 -0.61 -10.32
C ASP A 132 0.42 -0.07 -9.43
N GLN A 133 0.70 0.13 -8.14
CA GLN A 133 -0.29 0.50 -7.13
C GLN A 133 0.07 1.79 -6.43
N THR A 134 -0.95 2.52 -5.96
CA THR A 134 -0.78 3.63 -5.04
C THR A 134 -1.63 3.44 -3.80
N PHE A 135 -1.01 3.36 -2.62
CA PHE A 135 -1.69 3.36 -1.34
C PHE A 135 -1.71 4.78 -0.81
N THR A 136 -2.89 5.36 -0.71
CA THR A 136 -3.11 6.73 -0.31
C THR A 136 -3.75 6.77 1.06
N ASN A 137 -3.07 7.44 1.98
CA ASN A 137 -3.63 7.82 3.25
C ASN A 137 -3.97 9.32 3.22
N ALA A 138 -5.27 9.62 3.30
CA ALA A 138 -5.80 10.92 2.95
C ALA A 138 -5.38 12.03 3.94
N ALA A 139 -5.17 13.22 3.38
CA ALA A 139 -4.82 14.42 4.12
C ALA A 139 -5.88 14.82 5.16
N ASN A 140 -5.43 15.51 6.22
CA ASN A 140 -6.28 16.08 7.28
C ASN A 140 -7.07 15.07 8.12
N THR A 141 -6.77 13.78 7.99
CA THR A 141 -7.24 12.78 8.95
C THR A 141 -6.22 12.69 10.07
N THR A 142 -6.66 12.90 11.31
CA THR A 142 -5.79 12.69 12.48
C THR A 142 -5.63 11.20 12.80
N GLN A 143 -6.38 10.32 12.13
CA GLN A 143 -6.51 8.91 12.50
C GLN A 143 -6.68 7.95 11.31
N GLY A 144 -6.76 8.42 10.06
CA GLY A 144 -6.79 7.52 8.91
C GLY A 144 -5.45 6.82 8.84
N SER A 145 -5.36 5.55 9.24
CA SER A 145 -4.11 4.77 9.21
C SER A 145 -4.36 3.54 8.37
N LEU A 146 -3.36 3.11 7.62
CA LEU A 146 -3.45 1.90 6.81
C LEU A 146 -2.42 0.91 7.34
N THR A 147 -2.87 -0.26 7.79
CA THR A 147 -1.99 -1.38 8.10
C THR A 147 -2.18 -2.49 7.09
N ILE A 148 -1.09 -2.93 6.46
CA ILE A 148 -1.11 -4.13 5.62
C ILE A 148 -0.40 -5.28 6.33
N GLY A 149 -1.16 -6.31 6.67
CA GLY A 149 -0.72 -7.45 7.44
C GLY A 149 -1.00 -7.31 8.93
N ASN A 150 -0.23 -8.05 9.73
CA ASN A 150 -0.38 -8.11 11.18
C ASN A 150 0.98 -8.48 11.81
N GLN A 151 1.45 -7.68 12.76
CA GLN A 151 2.75 -7.91 13.43
C GLN A 151 2.84 -9.26 14.12
N ASN A 152 1.71 -9.78 14.59
CA ASN A 152 1.62 -11.04 15.34
C ASN A 152 1.34 -12.25 14.44
N ALA A 153 1.08 -12.03 13.14
CA ALA A 153 0.86 -13.10 12.17
C ALA A 153 1.96 -13.10 11.10
N THR A 154 2.07 -14.21 10.36
CA THR A 154 2.86 -14.24 9.13
C THR A 154 1.92 -13.91 7.98
N ARG A 155 2.06 -12.71 7.43
CA ARG A 155 1.36 -12.24 6.23
C ARG A 155 2.37 -11.85 5.20
N ASP A 156 2.06 -12.10 3.94
CA ASP A 156 2.92 -11.77 2.82
C ASP A 156 2.27 -10.66 1.97
N MET A 157 3.09 -9.71 1.55
CA MET A 157 2.77 -8.76 0.50
C MET A 157 3.68 -9.06 -0.69
N ASN A 158 3.11 -9.60 -1.77
CA ASN A 158 3.83 -9.84 -3.00
C ASN A 158 3.61 -8.69 -3.98
N ILE A 159 4.63 -7.86 -4.16
CA ILE A 159 4.58 -6.77 -5.14
C ILE A 159 4.99 -7.25 -6.55
N GLY A 160 5.55 -8.45 -6.68
CA GLY A 160 6.00 -8.99 -7.96
C GLY A 160 7.02 -8.07 -8.64
N ILE A 161 6.73 -7.67 -9.88
CA ILE A 161 7.51 -6.66 -10.63
C ILE A 161 6.89 -5.26 -10.56
N SER A 162 5.76 -5.12 -9.87
CA SER A 162 4.96 -3.91 -9.82
C SER A 162 5.56 -2.86 -8.90
N ASN A 163 5.41 -1.59 -9.25
CA ASN A 163 5.78 -0.50 -8.37
C ASN A 163 4.67 -0.25 -7.35
N LEU A 164 5.05 -0.04 -6.10
CA LEU A 164 4.17 0.39 -5.02
C LEU A 164 4.52 1.82 -4.62
N THR A 165 3.59 2.75 -4.83
CA THR A 165 3.68 4.09 -4.26
C THR A 165 2.89 4.13 -2.97
N ILE A 166 3.51 4.56 -1.88
CA ILE A 166 2.85 4.86 -0.62
C ILE A 166 2.83 6.38 -0.50
N HIS A 167 1.64 6.95 -0.40
CA HIS A 167 1.39 8.38 -0.33
C HIS A 167 0.67 8.69 0.97
N ASP A 168 1.35 9.34 1.92
CA ASP A 168 0.79 9.69 3.22
C ASP A 168 0.83 11.20 3.47
N ASP A 169 -0.34 11.82 3.32
CA ASP A 169 -0.56 13.24 3.63
C ASP A 169 -1.33 13.44 4.94
N SER A 170 -1.59 12.36 5.69
CA SER A 170 -2.23 12.47 6.99
C SER A 170 -1.36 13.31 7.93
N SER A 171 -1.96 13.96 8.93
CA SER A 171 -1.19 14.79 9.87
C SER A 171 -0.72 14.01 11.10
N CYS A 172 -1.32 12.84 11.37
CA CYS A 172 -1.02 12.08 12.58
C CYS A 172 -1.16 10.56 12.51
N ALA A 173 -1.31 10.04 11.31
CA ALA A 173 -1.47 8.62 11.12
C ALA A 173 -0.30 8.05 10.31
N VAL A 174 -0.30 6.75 10.09
CA VAL A 174 0.81 6.07 9.44
C VAL A 174 0.29 5.06 8.45
N VAL A 175 1.03 4.89 7.37
CA VAL A 175 0.94 3.68 6.54
C VAL A 175 1.97 2.68 7.04
N ARG A 176 1.51 1.52 7.47
CA ARG A 176 2.32 0.49 8.08
C ARG A 176 2.24 -0.80 7.27
N ILE A 177 3.40 -1.32 6.87
CA ILE A 177 3.52 -2.61 6.20
C ILE A 177 4.05 -3.63 7.21
N ASP A 178 3.10 -4.37 7.79
CA ASP A 178 3.29 -5.46 8.74
C ASP A 178 3.29 -6.84 8.07
N SER A 179 3.62 -6.88 6.78
CA SER A 179 3.73 -8.09 5.97
C SER A 179 5.18 -8.32 5.53
N ASN A 180 5.57 -9.57 5.28
CA ASN A 180 6.82 -9.87 4.59
C ASN A 180 6.68 -9.37 3.16
N VAL A 181 7.52 -8.43 2.76
CA VAL A 181 7.49 -7.91 1.40
C VAL A 181 8.36 -8.79 0.50
N THR A 182 7.80 -9.19 -0.64
CA THR A 182 8.50 -10.00 -1.66
C THR A 182 8.31 -9.39 -3.04
N GLY A 183 9.24 -9.65 -3.96
CA GLY A 183 9.25 -9.07 -5.31
C GLY A 183 10.47 -8.19 -5.58
N SER A 184 10.48 -7.57 -6.75
CA SER A 184 11.58 -6.76 -7.29
C SER A 184 11.13 -5.40 -7.82
N GLY A 185 9.83 -5.11 -7.85
CA GLY A 185 9.33 -3.78 -8.21
C GLY A 185 9.78 -2.70 -7.23
N GLN A 186 9.55 -1.44 -7.52
CA GLN A 186 10.04 -0.35 -6.67
C GLN A 186 9.03 0.03 -5.58
N ILE A 187 9.52 0.42 -4.39
CA ILE A 187 8.69 1.08 -3.37
C ILE A 187 9.03 2.57 -3.37
N ASN A 188 8.02 3.42 -3.61
CA ASN A 188 8.13 4.86 -3.59
C ASN A 188 7.36 5.41 -2.39
N VAL A 189 8.03 6.08 -1.46
CA VAL A 189 7.43 6.74 -0.31
C VAL A 189 7.32 8.23 -0.60
N THR A 190 6.10 8.75 -0.56
CA THR A 190 5.75 10.14 -0.87
C THR A 190 4.76 10.70 0.15
N GLY A 191 4.52 12.01 0.12
CA GLY A 191 3.64 12.70 1.05
C GLY A 191 4.41 13.63 2.00
N SER A 192 3.67 14.49 2.72
CA SER A 192 4.24 15.71 3.33
C SER A 192 4.40 15.68 4.86
N TYR A 193 3.92 14.64 5.54
CA TYR A 193 3.71 14.73 6.99
C TYR A 193 4.06 13.50 7.81
N ASN A 194 3.94 12.28 7.26
CA ASN A 194 3.95 11.09 8.10
C ASN A 194 4.86 9.94 7.68
N ALA A 195 5.04 9.03 8.63
CA ALA A 195 5.86 7.86 8.53
C ALA A 195 5.18 6.76 7.70
N THR A 196 5.89 6.29 6.69
CA THR A 196 5.70 4.93 6.20
C THR A 196 6.56 3.99 7.03
N VAL A 197 5.96 2.97 7.64
CA VAL A 197 6.67 2.02 8.51
C VAL A 197 6.79 0.67 7.81
N LEU A 198 8.02 0.21 7.62
CA LEU A 198 8.32 -1.16 7.20
C LEU A 198 8.79 -1.96 8.40
N SER A 199 7.95 -2.90 8.85
CA SER A 199 8.14 -3.50 10.17
C SER A 199 8.61 -4.95 10.15
N LYS A 200 8.38 -5.74 9.10
CA LYS A 200 8.67 -7.18 9.17
C LYS A 200 10.14 -7.51 9.00
N SER A 201 10.58 -8.51 9.76
CA SER A 201 11.96 -8.99 9.80
C SER A 201 12.29 -10.07 8.76
N ASN A 202 11.34 -10.55 7.96
CA ASN A 202 11.57 -11.65 7.00
C ASN A 202 11.23 -11.27 5.56
N SER A 203 11.38 -9.99 5.18
CA SER A 203 11.18 -9.56 3.80
C SER A 203 12.28 -10.10 2.88
N SER A 204 11.91 -10.68 1.74
CA SER A 204 12.83 -11.12 0.67
C SER A 204 12.82 -10.17 -0.53
N TYR A 205 12.28 -8.97 -0.33
CA TYR A 205 12.24 -7.88 -1.28
C TYR A 205 13.62 -7.56 -1.88
N THR A 206 13.67 -7.35 -3.18
CA THR A 206 14.91 -7.09 -3.95
C THR A 206 14.88 -5.80 -4.76
N GLY A 207 13.76 -5.07 -4.73
CA GLY A 207 13.60 -3.81 -5.45
C GLY A 207 14.22 -2.63 -4.70
N SER A 208 14.33 -1.48 -5.34
CA SER A 208 14.83 -0.25 -4.70
C SER A 208 13.75 0.43 -3.86
N ILE A 209 14.13 1.13 -2.79
CA ILE A 209 13.23 2.02 -2.07
C ILE A 209 13.61 3.48 -2.34
N ASN A 210 12.64 4.31 -2.71
CA ASN A 210 12.83 5.75 -2.86
C ASN A 210 12.01 6.49 -1.81
N VAL A 211 12.66 7.37 -1.05
CA VAL A 211 12.00 8.28 -0.12
C VAL A 211 12.02 9.68 -0.73
N GLY A 212 10.84 10.18 -1.08
CA GLY A 212 10.65 11.51 -1.65
C GLY A 212 10.90 12.64 -0.66
N ALA A 213 11.01 13.86 -1.19
CA ALA A 213 11.11 15.06 -0.36
C ALA A 213 9.85 15.26 0.48
N GLY A 214 10.00 15.64 1.75
CA GLY A 214 8.91 15.80 2.71
C GLY A 214 8.44 14.50 3.37
N SER A 215 8.88 13.35 2.86
CA SER A 215 8.43 12.04 3.33
C SER A 215 9.38 11.43 4.34
N TYR A 216 8.85 10.49 5.14
CA TYR A 216 9.62 9.76 6.14
C TYR A 216 9.37 8.26 6.03
N LEU A 217 10.44 7.49 5.97
CA LEU A 217 10.42 6.04 5.99
C LEU A 217 11.04 5.55 7.30
N GLU A 218 10.33 4.72 8.06
CA GLU A 218 10.88 4.05 9.24
C GLU A 218 11.09 2.56 8.95
N ALA A 219 12.32 2.09 9.14
CA ALA A 219 12.66 0.68 9.14
C ALA A 219 12.74 0.19 10.59
N GLN A 220 11.86 -0.73 11.00
CA GLN A 220 11.86 -1.25 12.38
C GLN A 220 12.72 -2.50 12.58
N ASN A 221 13.05 -3.19 11.49
CA ASN A 221 13.82 -4.43 11.53
C ASN A 221 14.88 -4.42 10.44
N ALA A 222 16.03 -5.04 10.72
CA ALA A 222 17.19 -5.11 9.82
C ALA A 222 16.85 -5.51 8.37
N GLN A 223 15.90 -6.43 8.21
CA GLN A 223 15.50 -6.98 6.90
C GLN A 223 14.23 -6.30 6.35
N SER A 224 13.65 -5.30 7.01
CA SER A 224 12.41 -4.67 6.53
C SER A 224 12.60 -3.86 5.26
N LEU A 225 13.83 -3.43 4.98
CA LEU A 225 14.23 -2.79 3.73
C LEU A 225 14.54 -3.81 2.60
N GLY A 226 14.48 -5.11 2.89
CA GLY A 226 14.74 -6.18 1.93
C GLY A 226 16.19 -6.64 1.91
N THR A 227 16.62 -7.14 0.75
CA THR A 227 17.96 -7.66 0.49
C THR A 227 18.92 -6.56 0.01
N THR A 228 20.23 -6.80 0.08
CA THR A 228 21.27 -5.78 -0.12
C THR A 228 21.51 -5.34 -1.57
N GLY A 229 20.64 -5.66 -2.52
CA GLY A 229 20.93 -5.56 -3.96
C GLY A 229 20.83 -4.15 -4.56
N THR A 230 19.76 -3.43 -4.26
CA THR A 230 19.33 -2.19 -4.96
C THR A 230 19.44 -0.94 -4.09
N GLY A 231 19.19 -1.09 -2.79
CA GLY A 231 19.36 -0.03 -1.80
C GLY A 231 18.17 0.92 -1.64
N THR A 232 18.31 1.78 -0.64
CA THR A 232 17.37 2.86 -0.35
C THR A 232 17.99 4.21 -0.74
N THR A 233 17.25 4.99 -1.53
CA THR A 233 17.58 6.38 -1.87
C THR A 233 16.68 7.35 -1.12
N VAL A 234 17.26 8.31 -0.43
CA VAL A 234 16.55 9.38 0.27
C VAL A 234 16.84 10.70 -0.43
N ALA A 235 15.80 11.29 -1.02
CA ALA A 235 15.89 12.57 -1.71
C ALA A 235 16.14 13.72 -0.73
N SER A 236 16.63 14.85 -1.24
CA SER A 236 16.79 16.06 -0.44
C SER A 236 15.46 16.50 0.17
N GLY A 237 15.44 16.68 1.49
CA GLY A 237 14.23 16.99 2.25
C GLY A 237 13.40 15.76 2.68
N GLY A 238 13.80 14.55 2.29
CA GLY A 238 13.26 13.30 2.83
C GLY A 238 14.07 12.81 4.03
N SER A 239 13.52 11.86 4.78
CA SER A 239 14.16 11.30 5.98
C SER A 239 13.98 9.78 6.04
N ILE A 240 15.00 9.07 6.53
CA ILE A 240 14.90 7.66 6.91
C ILE A 240 15.18 7.49 8.40
N GLY A 241 14.29 6.78 9.07
CA GLY A 241 14.37 6.39 10.47
C GLY A 241 14.75 4.92 10.61
N PHE A 242 15.64 4.64 11.55
CA PHE A 242 15.98 3.29 11.96
C PHE A 242 15.49 3.10 13.38
N ALA A 243 14.51 2.21 13.53
CA ALA A 243 13.99 1.84 14.82
C ALA A 243 14.57 0.52 15.31
N SER A 244 14.56 0.36 16.63
CA SER A 244 14.76 -0.93 17.28
C SER A 244 13.43 -1.66 17.34
N ALA A 245 13.34 -2.94 16.98
CA ALA A 245 12.08 -3.68 17.08
C ALA A 245 11.52 -3.67 18.52
N SER A 246 10.25 -4.07 18.68
CA SER A 246 9.62 -4.23 20.00
C SER A 246 10.54 -5.02 20.95
N GLY A 247 11.12 -4.34 21.95
CA GLY A 247 12.13 -4.93 22.84
C GLY A 247 13.47 -4.19 22.90
N TYR A 248 13.67 -3.10 22.15
CA TYR A 248 14.85 -2.22 22.24
C TYR A 248 16.18 -2.95 21.97
N THR A 249 16.17 -3.92 21.06
CA THR A 249 17.34 -4.66 20.63
C THR A 249 18.18 -3.88 19.62
N ASP A 250 19.49 -4.12 19.63
CA ASP A 250 20.39 -3.63 18.58
C ASP A 250 19.97 -4.18 17.21
N ASN A 251 20.04 -3.34 16.19
CA ASN A 251 19.70 -3.71 14.81
C ASN A 251 20.87 -3.39 13.88
N SER A 252 21.10 -4.27 12.88
CA SER A 252 22.13 -4.07 11.85
C SER A 252 21.51 -4.07 10.46
N TYR A 253 21.58 -2.94 9.76
CA TYR A 253 21.05 -2.77 8.41
C TYR A 253 22.20 -2.90 7.41
N ALA A 254 22.13 -3.92 6.55
CA ALA A 254 23.14 -4.19 5.53
C ALA A 254 22.81 -3.56 4.16
N GLU A 255 21.62 -2.97 4.04
CA GLU A 255 21.16 -2.36 2.80
C GLU A 255 22.04 -1.14 2.43
N PRO A 256 22.44 -0.97 1.15
CA PRO A 256 23.06 0.26 0.68
C PRO A 256 22.13 1.47 0.81
N LEU A 257 22.67 2.61 1.23
CA LEU A 257 21.94 3.86 1.42
C LEU A 257 22.56 4.98 0.58
N ASN A 258 21.73 5.74 -0.13
CA ASN A 258 22.12 6.97 -0.82
C ASN A 258 21.26 8.13 -0.31
N ILE A 259 21.84 9.01 0.51
CA ILE A 259 21.10 9.99 1.32
C ILE A 259 21.52 11.40 0.95
N SER A 260 20.52 12.28 0.77
CA SER A 260 20.72 13.67 0.35
C SER A 260 20.00 14.66 1.26
N GLY A 261 20.61 15.81 1.53
CA GLY A 261 19.99 16.95 2.23
C GLY A 261 19.87 16.82 3.75
N THR A 262 19.22 17.81 4.37
CA THR A 262 19.16 18.01 5.83
C THR A 262 18.05 17.24 6.54
N GLY A 263 17.24 16.47 5.82
CA GLY A 263 16.00 15.89 6.33
C GLY A 263 14.76 16.76 6.11
N GLY A 264 13.60 16.18 6.39
CA GLY A 264 12.29 16.83 6.28
C GLY A 264 11.74 17.30 7.62
N GLN A 265 10.45 17.01 7.85
CA GLN A 265 9.71 17.36 9.08
C GLN A 265 10.32 16.71 10.34
N TYR A 266 10.91 15.54 10.19
CA TYR A 266 11.61 14.80 11.24
C TYR A 266 13.08 15.23 11.19
N THR A 267 13.60 15.73 12.29
CA THR A 267 14.92 16.38 12.31
C THR A 267 15.99 15.46 11.71
N GLY A 268 16.64 15.85 10.62
CA GLY A 268 17.69 15.04 9.98
C GLY A 268 17.22 14.08 8.88
N ALA A 269 18.09 13.85 7.89
CA ALA A 269 17.88 12.88 6.82
C ALA A 269 18.10 11.44 7.31
N ILE A 270 18.84 11.26 8.42
CA ILE A 270 19.00 10.00 9.15
C ILE A 270 18.48 10.22 10.56
N VAL A 271 17.56 9.37 11.00
CA VAL A 271 16.97 9.42 12.34
C VAL A 271 17.18 8.08 13.04
N ALA A 272 17.78 8.09 14.22
CA ALA A 272 17.63 6.97 15.16
C ALA A 272 16.37 7.23 15.97
N THR A 273 15.39 6.32 15.88
CA THR A 273 14.07 6.51 16.47
C THR A 273 13.69 5.32 17.33
N ILE A 274 12.85 5.56 18.31
CA ILE A 274 12.09 4.50 18.95
C ILE A 274 10.92 4.16 18.01
N PRO A 275 10.45 2.89 17.92
CA PRO A 275 9.40 2.55 16.98
C PRO A 275 8.17 3.42 17.15
N ILE A 276 7.56 3.76 16.03
CA ILE A 276 6.19 4.23 16.03
C ILE A 276 5.30 2.99 16.29
N ILE A 277 4.91 2.78 17.54
CA ILE A 277 4.11 1.61 17.99
C ILE A 277 2.59 1.87 17.88
N GLY A 278 2.15 3.07 17.47
CA GLY A 278 0.72 3.42 17.43
C GLY A 278 0.32 4.44 16.37
N THR A 279 -0.98 4.70 16.29
CA THR A 279 -1.66 5.60 15.33
C THR A 279 -1.54 7.08 15.72
N GLY A 280 -0.40 7.52 16.26
CA GLY A 280 -0.26 8.87 16.79
C GLY A 280 1.13 9.46 16.62
N CYS A 281 1.16 10.76 16.32
CA CYS A 281 2.36 11.55 16.03
C CYS A 281 3.40 11.61 17.16
N LYS A 282 2.98 11.43 18.42
CA LYS A 282 3.75 11.86 19.60
C LYS A 282 3.37 11.03 20.81
N GLY A 283 4.18 10.03 21.13
CA GLY A 283 4.17 9.39 22.44
C GLY A 283 5.57 9.50 23.01
N GLY A 284 5.75 10.19 24.13
CA GLY A 284 7.01 10.16 24.86
C GLY A 284 7.27 8.74 25.31
N VAL A 285 8.39 8.18 24.90
CA VAL A 285 8.82 6.83 25.22
C VAL A 285 9.92 6.90 26.28
N PRO A 286 10.03 5.88 27.15
CA PRO A 286 11.08 5.87 28.17
C PRO A 286 12.47 5.90 27.52
N ASP A 287 13.42 6.56 28.18
CA ASP A 287 14.83 6.57 27.75
C ASP A 287 15.36 5.14 27.64
N VAL A 288 15.63 4.72 26.41
CA VAL A 288 16.14 3.39 26.07
C VAL A 288 17.41 3.54 25.27
N ASN A 289 18.39 2.68 25.55
CA ASN A 289 19.63 2.61 24.80
C ASN A 289 19.56 1.43 23.85
N PHE A 290 19.71 1.70 22.56
CA PHE A 290 19.88 0.69 21.52
C PHE A 290 20.92 1.19 20.52
N THR A 291 21.54 0.25 19.81
CA THR A 291 22.53 0.54 18.79
C THR A 291 21.96 0.20 17.42
N ILE A 292 22.00 1.18 16.52
CA ILE A 292 21.78 0.96 15.09
C ILE A 292 23.14 0.87 14.41
N THR A 293 23.40 -0.26 13.76
CA THR A 293 24.60 -0.47 12.94
C THR A 293 24.21 -0.43 11.47
N LEU A 294 24.86 0.42 10.69
CA LEU A 294 24.71 0.45 9.23
C LEU A 294 25.96 -0.20 8.62
N THR A 295 25.79 -1.38 8.02
CA THR A 295 26.89 -2.20 7.48
C THR A 295 26.96 -2.20 5.95
N GLY A 296 25.90 -1.72 5.29
CA GLY A 296 25.88 -1.51 3.85
C GLY A 296 26.75 -0.33 3.41
N THR A 297 26.88 -0.13 2.10
CA THR A 297 27.53 1.06 1.56
C THR A 297 26.65 2.28 1.83
N ILE A 298 27.21 3.31 2.47
CA ILE A 298 26.48 4.56 2.76
C ILE A 298 27.11 5.68 1.93
N THR A 299 26.32 6.26 1.05
CA THR A 299 26.68 7.46 0.29
C THR A 299 25.94 8.64 0.89
N LEU A 300 26.70 9.57 1.47
CA LEU A 300 26.18 10.83 1.99
C LEU A 300 26.48 11.93 0.97
N GLN A 301 25.44 12.63 0.52
CA GLN A 301 25.61 13.82 -0.32
C GLN A 301 25.88 15.06 0.55
N THR A 302 25.65 16.26 0.03
CA THR A 302 25.90 17.50 0.78
C THR A 302 24.84 17.73 1.86
N ASP A 303 25.26 18.39 2.94
CA ASP A 303 24.40 18.93 4.01
C ASP A 303 23.57 17.89 4.77
N ILE A 304 24.13 16.68 5.00
CA ILE A 304 23.44 15.64 5.79
C ILE A 304 23.39 16.02 7.26
N THR A 305 22.17 15.99 7.81
CA THR A 305 21.94 16.07 9.25
C THR A 305 21.48 14.71 9.75
N ALA A 306 22.13 14.20 10.79
CA ALA A 306 21.64 13.05 11.55
C ALA A 306 21.06 13.54 12.88
N SER A 307 19.96 12.94 13.32
CA SER A 307 19.40 13.24 14.64
C SER A 307 18.94 11.98 15.37
N THR A 308 18.66 12.17 16.65
CA THR A 308 17.95 11.21 17.48
C THR A 308 16.58 11.79 17.78
N TRP A 309 15.53 10.99 17.59
CA TRP A 309 14.21 11.32 18.07
C TRP A 309 13.94 10.54 19.35
N LEU A 310 13.80 11.27 20.46
CA LEU A 310 13.45 10.75 21.80
C LEU A 310 11.98 11.00 22.07
#